data_AF-A0A1H8A650-F1
#
_entry.id   AF-A0A1H8A650-F1
#
_cell.length_a   1.000
_cell.length_b   1.000
_cell.length_c   1.000
_cell.angle_alpha   90.00
_cell.angle_beta   90.00
_cell.angle_gamma   90.00
#
_symmetry.space_group_name_H-M   'P 1'
#
loop_
_entity.id
_entity.type
_entity.pdbx_description
1 polymer ?
#
loop_
_entity_poly.entity_id
_entity_poly.type
_entity_poly.pdbx_seq_one_letter_code
_entity_poly.pdbx_strand_id
1 'polypeptide(L)' 'MKTRLNLTIEEQLLDKVKQYAAQKHTSVSEMVESYFKTVTRPAGKKSILDIIESLPTPAVNAEGDLKKQYYEENAGKYGF' A
#
# COMPACT_ATOMS: atom_id res chain seq x y z
N MET A 1 9.99 -11.03 19.72
CA MET A 1 10.80 -12.26 19.91
C MET A 1 11.01 -12.91 18.55
N LYS A 2 12.19 -13.48 18.28
CA LYS A 2 12.43 -14.30 17.08
C LYS A 2 12.30 -15.78 17.45
N THR A 3 11.72 -16.57 16.56
CA THR A 3 11.55 -18.03 16.70
C THR A 3 12.30 -18.73 15.58
N ARG A 4 12.83 -19.94 15.82
CA ARG A 4 13.48 -20.73 14.77
C ARG A 4 12.46 -21.36 13.83
N LEU A 5 12.74 -21.30 12.54
CA LEU A 5 12.01 -22.00 11.48
C LEU A 5 12.95 -23.02 10.83
N ASN A 6 12.54 -24.28 10.75
CA ASN A 6 13.26 -25.32 10.02
C ASN A 6 12.63 -25.51 8.65
N LEU A 7 13.43 -25.53 7.60
CA LEU A 7 13.00 -25.69 6.21
C LEU A 7 13.81 -26.81 5.55
N THR A 8 13.14 -27.57 4.70
CA THR A 8 13.80 -28.52 3.79
C THR A 8 13.94 -27.84 2.43
N ILE A 9 15.14 -27.86 1.86
CA ILE A 9 15.47 -27.25 0.59
C ILE A 9 16.54 -28.10 -0.10
N GLU A 10 16.53 -28.11 -1.43
CA GLU A 10 17.57 -28.77 -2.22
C GLU A 10 18.96 -28.15 -1.92
N GLU A 11 19.96 -29.00 -1.73
CA GLU A 11 21.32 -28.58 -1.36
C GLU A 11 21.94 -27.64 -2.40
N GLN A 12 21.85 -28.00 -3.68
CA GLN A 12 22.37 -27.17 -4.78
C GLN A 12 21.70 -25.80 -4.85
N LEU A 13 20.42 -25.72 -4.48
CA LEU A 13 19.70 -24.45 -4.42
C LEU A 13 20.17 -23.63 -3.21
N LEU A 14 20.34 -24.25 -2.04
CA LEU A 14 20.83 -23.59 -0.85
C LEU A 14 22.20 -22.96 -1.06
N ASP A 15 23.11 -23.63 -1.77
CA ASP A 15 24.43 -23.10 -2.06
C ASP A 15 24.38 -21.87 -2.97
N LYS A 16 23.57 -21.91 -4.03
CA LYS A 16 23.33 -20.74 -4.90
C LYS A 16 22.75 -19.56 -4.10
N VAL A 17 21.80 -19.83 -3.22
CA VAL A 17 21.17 -18.80 -2.38
C VAL A 17 22.16 -18.20 -1.38
N LYS A 18 23.04 -19.00 -0.77
CA LYS A 18 24.10 -18.50 0.12
C LYS A 18 25.08 -17.59 -0.62
N GLN A 19 25.51 -17.99 -1.82
CA GLN A 19 26.38 -17.16 -2.66
C GLN A 19 25.72 -15.83 -3.01
N TYR A 20 24.45 -15.87 -3.43
CA TYR A 20 23.67 -14.67 -3.71
C TYR A 20 23.54 -13.76 -2.47
N ALA A 21 23.23 -14.33 -1.31
CA ALA A 21 23.11 -13.57 -0.06
C ALA A 21 24.44 -12.88 0.31
N ALA A 22 25.57 -13.58 0.16
CA ALA A 22 26.90 -13.02 0.41
C ALA A 22 27.21 -11.85 -0.54
N GLN A 23 26.93 -12.00 -1.84
CA GLN A 23 27.10 -10.93 -2.83
C GLN A 23 26.24 -9.69 -2.53
N LYS A 24 25.07 -9.89 -1.91
CA LYS A 24 24.16 -8.81 -1.49
C LYS A 24 24.40 -8.32 -0.06
N HIS A 25 25.49 -8.75 0.58
CA HIS A 25 25.81 -8.42 1.98
C HIS A 25 24.64 -8.67 2.94
N THR A 26 23.91 -9.77 2.73
CA THR A 26 22.76 -10.17 3.54
C THR A 26 22.85 -11.65 3.94
N SER A 27 21.85 -12.16 4.66
CA SER A 27 21.76 -13.56 5.05
C SER A 27 20.51 -14.23 4.46
N VAL A 28 20.55 -15.55 4.31
CA VAL A 28 19.39 -16.33 3.87
C VAL A 28 18.20 -16.13 4.82
N SER A 29 18.45 -16.09 6.13
CA SER A 29 17.43 -15.82 7.14
C SER A 29 16.77 -14.45 6.96
N GLU A 30 17.55 -13.42 6.66
CA GLU A 30 17.03 -12.06 6.40
C GLU A 30 16.21 -12.01 5.11
N MET A 31 16.68 -12.69 4.05
CA MET A 31 15.94 -12.79 2.78
C MET A 31 14.58 -13.45 2.99
N VAL A 32 14.54 -14.57 3.73
CA VAL A 32 13.30 -15.29 4.02
C VAL A 32 12.38 -14.47 4.92
N GLU A 33 12.91 -13.84 5.98
CA GLU A 33 12.13 -12.98 6.87
C GLU A 33 11.52 -11.79 6.12
N SER A 34 12.30 -11.16 5.22
CA SER A 34 11.84 -10.05 4.37
C SER A 34 10.73 -10.48 3.41
N TYR A 35 10.88 -11.65 2.79
CA TYR A 35 9.84 -12.22 1.95
C TYR A 35 8.55 -12.48 2.74
N PHE A 36 8.65 -13.11 3.92
CA PHE A 36 7.51 -13.34 4.79
C PHE A 36 6.82 -12.04 5.21
N LYS A 37 7.57 -10.99 5.57
CA LYS A 37 7.00 -9.66 5.86
C LYS A 37 6.21 -9.10 4.68
N THR A 38 6.69 -9.36 3.46
CA THR A 38 6.03 -8.88 2.23
C THR A 38 4.73 -9.63 1.98
N VAL A 39 4.72 -10.97 2.07
CA VAL A 39 3.53 -11.78 1.76
C VAL A 39 2.49 -11.82 2.88
N THR A 40 2.91 -11.62 4.14
CA THR A 40 2.00 -11.54 5.29
C THR A 40 1.57 -10.11 5.60
N ARG A 41 2.06 -9.13 4.83
CA ARG A 41 1.62 -7.75 4.97
C ARG A 41 0.10 -7.73 4.76
N PRO A 42 -0.70 -7.34 5.78
CA PRO A 42 -2.14 -7.23 5.58
C PRO A 42 -2.39 -6.27 4.42
N ALA A 43 -3.44 -6.52 3.63
CA ALA A 43 -3.97 -5.57 2.65
C ALA A 43 -4.42 -4.31 3.41
N GLY A 44 -3.44 -3.46 3.71
CA GLY A 44 -3.46 -2.60 4.88
C GLY A 44 -2.88 -1.25 4.55
N LYS A 45 -3.25 -0.74 3.38
CA LYS A 45 -3.65 0.65 3.17
C LYS A 45 -4.68 0.57 2.06
N LYS A 46 -5.86 1.15 2.28
CA LYS A 46 -6.75 1.50 1.18
C LYS A 46 -5.88 2.14 0.10
N SER A 47 -5.86 1.55 -1.09
CA SER A 47 -5.24 2.20 -2.23
C SER A 47 -5.88 3.58 -2.41
N ILE A 48 -5.20 4.50 -3.10
CA ILE A 48 -5.83 5.79 -3.42
C ILE A 48 -7.18 5.57 -4.13
N LEU A 49 -7.32 4.49 -4.92
CA LEU A 49 -8.58 4.09 -5.54
C LEU A 49 -9.62 3.67 -4.50
N ASP A 50 -9.25 2.83 -3.53
CA ASP A 50 -10.16 2.39 -2.47
C ASP A 50 -10.62 3.56 -1.58
N ILE A 51 -9.77 4.60 -1.45
CA ILE A 51 -10.13 5.84 -0.77
C ILE A 51 -11.15 6.61 -1.60
N ILE A 52 -10.88 6.84 -2.89
CA ILE A 52 -11.77 7.54 -3.83
C ILE A 52 -13.14 6.87 -3.90
N GLU A 53 -13.19 5.54 -4.02
CA GLU A 53 -14.43 4.76 -4.05
C GLU A 53 -15.21 4.83 -2.74
N SER A 54 -14.53 5.02 -1.61
CA SER A 54 -15.17 5.17 -0.30
C SER A 54 -15.60 6.59 0.04
N LEU A 55 -15.35 7.57 -0.84
CA LEU A 55 -15.83 8.93 -0.61
C LEU A 55 -17.36 8.97 -0.73
N PRO A 56 -18.07 9.62 0.20
CA PRO A 56 -19.50 9.78 0.09
C PRO A 56 -19.84 10.59 -1.16
N THR A 57 -20.89 10.19 -1.87
CA THR A 57 -21.44 11.01 -2.95
C THR A 57 -21.90 12.34 -2.35
N PRO A 58 -21.42 13.49 -2.87
CA PRO A 58 -21.82 14.77 -2.35
C PRO A 58 -23.33 14.95 -2.55
N ALA A 59 -24.02 15.41 -1.50
CA ALA A 59 -25.44 15.73 -1.52
C ALA A 59 -25.69 17.07 -2.24
N VAL A 60 -25.17 17.19 -3.47
CA VAL A 60 -25.40 18.34 -4.35
C VAL A 60 -26.34 17.90 -5.45
N ASN A 61 -27.37 18.71 -5.72
CA ASN A 61 -28.19 18.50 -6.90
C ASN A 61 -27.32 18.83 -8.12
N ALA A 62 -26.95 17.83 -8.91
CA ALA A 62 -26.10 17.99 -10.10
C ALA A 62 -26.84 18.63 -11.29
N GLU A 63 -28.10 19.00 -11.12
CA GLU A 63 -28.88 19.71 -12.12
C GLU A 63 -28.41 21.17 -12.25
N GLY A 64 -27.75 21.49 -13.36
CA GLY A 64 -27.40 22.84 -13.77
C GLY A 64 -25.91 23.16 -13.71
N ASP A 65 -25.58 24.46 -13.76
CA ASP A 65 -24.20 24.94 -13.71
C ASP A 65 -23.72 25.02 -12.25
N LEU A 66 -23.11 23.93 -11.78
CA LEU A 66 -22.53 23.79 -10.44
C LEU A 66 -21.48 24.87 -10.12
N LYS A 67 -20.75 25.36 -11.13
CA LYS A 67 -19.75 26.41 -10.93
C LYS A 67 -20.45 27.72 -10.58
N LYS A 68 -21.48 28.07 -11.34
CA LYS A 68 -22.27 29.28 -11.08
C LYS A 68 -22.91 29.23 -9.69
N GLN A 69 -23.55 28.11 -9.33
CA GLN A 69 -24.15 27.92 -8.02
C GLN A 69 -23.13 28.07 -6.88
N TYR A 70 -21.95 27.48 -7.01
CA TYR A 70 -20.88 27.61 -6.01
C TYR A 70 -20.51 29.08 -5.75
N TYR A 71 -20.35 29.90 -6.80
CA TYR A 71 -20.01 31.31 -6.63
C TYR A 71 -21.18 32.12 -6.06
N GLU A 72 -22.42 31.84 -6.47
CA GLU A 72 -23.62 32.50 -5.93
C GLU A 72 -23.81 32.23 -4.43
N GLU A 73 -23.63 30.98 -3.98
CA GLU A 73 -23.72 30.61 -2.56
C GLU A 73 -22.60 31.23 -1.71
N ASN A 74 -21.39 31.36 -2.28
CA ASN A 74 -20.22 31.85 -1.56
C ASN A 74 -20.04 33.38 -1.65
N ALA A 75 -20.73 34.07 -2.57
CA ALA A 75 -20.68 35.52 -2.73
C ALA A 75 -21.04 36.25 -1.42
N GLY A 76 -22.07 35.78 -0.71
CA GLY A 76 -22.48 36.37 0.57
C GLY A 76 -21.50 36.15 1.73
N LYS A 77 -20.64 35.11 1.65
CA LYS A 77 -19.71 34.73 2.72
C LYS A 77 -18.31 35.33 2.51
N TYR A 78 -17.89 35.50 1.26
CA TYR A 78 -16.54 35.95 0.91
C TYR A 78 -16.49 37.28 0.14
N GLY A 79 -17.64 37.88 -0.17
CA GLY A 79 -17.73 39.25 -0.70
C GLY A 79 -17.21 39.42 -2.13
N PHE A 80 -17.34 38.38 -2.97
CA PHE A 80 -17.06 38.47 -4.41
C PHE A 80 -18.27 39.00 -5.18
#